data_AF-A0A914NJ76-F1
#
_entry.id   AF-A0A914NJ76-F1
#
_cell.length_a   1.000
_cell.length_b   1.000
_cell.length_c   1.000
_cell.angle_alpha   90.00
_cell.angle_beta   90.00
_cell.angle_gamma   90.00
#
_symmetry.space_group_name_H-M   'P 1'
#
loop_
_entity.id
_entity.type
_entity.pdbx_description
1 polymer ?
#
loop_
_entity_poly.entity_id
_entity_poly.type
_entity_poly.pdbx_seq_one_letter_code
_entity_poly.pdbx_strand_id
1 'polypeptide(L)'
;MYNGILSEKNREKFSHDGYIYVMDKPSADGEKIFWRCDTRGTTGCSGRIHTTSDEERSFLKLVTMHSCSGLGNPARVGVQKAMSMIRQRGASTMEKPAQIRAAAVQNLPLAIMGQMPSTSASRKQVQRQRRKENNALASPPTRAEIVFTEQYMNREFNGRQERFLLADSGGEERILIFGSEASAGWSNQMEHVFMDGTFSVCPSLFYQLFIILSKRGGFVFPVLFCLLPDKTEQTYTRLFNLIKELWPLFNPTSISCDFERAIHNSIRTCFPESSIFCCFFHLRQNLRKHISQSNLLNLYNNDPDFALKCKMIIALAFVPENDVINALNLLENDLDDRFEPLISWFVSSYIGRIRGNGTRANPIFPIALWNVHTRTIQNIHRTNNYSEACNRKIKRALGMSHPSLWLFLHSLKKFLALVDTDIELHVAGHEPPRKRAKYMECDDRILRICNNYDLDTVLDFLRGISHNFNID
;
A
#
# COMPACT_ATOMS: atom_id res chain seq x y z
N MET A 1 5.65 3.20 38.13
CA MET A 1 5.69 2.54 36.79
C MET A 1 6.80 1.51 36.80
N TYR A 2 6.46 0.25 36.60
CA TYR A 2 7.39 -0.87 36.67
C TYR A 2 8.54 -0.71 35.66
N ASN A 3 9.74 -0.42 36.16
CA ASN A 3 10.98 -0.20 35.39
C ASN A 3 11.65 -1.55 35.03
N GLY A 4 10.82 -2.55 34.72
CA GLY A 4 11.18 -3.95 34.62
C GLY A 4 11.99 -4.26 33.36
N ILE A 5 13.05 -5.04 33.53
CA ILE A 5 13.74 -5.66 32.41
C ILE A 5 12.96 -6.92 32.04
N LEU A 6 12.57 -7.04 30.78
CA LEU A 6 12.01 -8.28 30.24
C LEU A 6 13.06 -9.03 29.43
N SER A 7 13.19 -10.33 29.70
CA SER A 7 13.97 -11.25 28.85
C SER A 7 13.37 -11.40 27.45
N GLU A 8 14.11 -12.02 26.52
CA GLU A 8 13.60 -12.34 25.17
C GLU A 8 12.37 -13.27 25.18
N LYS A 9 12.18 -14.03 26.26
CA LYS A 9 11.02 -14.89 26.48
C LYS A 9 9.87 -14.20 27.23
N ASN A 10 9.88 -12.86 27.34
CA ASN A 10 8.92 -12.06 28.13
C ASN A 10 8.84 -12.45 29.61
N ARG A 11 9.89 -13.08 30.16
CA ARG A 11 10.00 -13.29 31.61
C ARG A 11 10.60 -12.08 32.28
N GLU A 12 10.04 -11.72 33.42
CA GLU A 12 10.53 -10.67 34.31
C GLU A 12 11.97 -10.93 34.75
N LYS A 13 12.77 -9.86 34.74
CA LYS A 13 14.09 -9.80 35.33
C LYS A 13 14.15 -8.63 36.29
N PHE A 14 14.86 -8.85 37.39
CA PHE A 14 15.10 -7.83 38.39
C PHE A 14 16.51 -7.25 38.22
N SER A 15 16.69 -5.96 38.52
CA SER A 15 18.01 -5.32 38.52
C SER A 15 18.29 -4.65 39.85
N HIS A 16 19.46 -4.90 40.43
CA HIS A 16 19.92 -4.30 41.67
C HIS A 16 21.45 -4.16 41.64
N ASP A 17 21.98 -3.03 42.09
CA ASP A 17 23.43 -2.71 42.16
C ASP A 17 24.23 -3.03 40.90
N GLY A 18 23.66 -2.73 39.72
CA GLY A 18 24.32 -2.98 38.44
C GLY A 18 24.34 -4.45 38.00
N TYR A 19 23.70 -5.36 38.74
CA TYR A 19 23.51 -6.76 38.38
C TYR A 19 22.07 -7.02 37.90
N ILE A 20 21.91 -8.09 37.13
CA ILE A 20 20.61 -8.53 36.61
C ILE A 20 20.33 -9.95 37.12
N TYR A 21 19.10 -10.18 37.54
CA TYR A 21 18.65 -11.42 38.13
C TYR A 21 17.44 -11.97 37.39
N VAL A 22 17.33 -13.30 37.37
CA VAL A 22 16.17 -14.05 36.85
C VAL A 22 15.49 -14.75 38.02
N MET A 23 14.16 -14.87 37.95
CA MET A 23 13.39 -15.56 38.98
C MET A 23 13.81 -17.03 39.07
N ASP A 24 14.07 -17.51 40.29
CA ASP A 24 14.37 -18.90 40.61
C ASP A 24 13.09 -19.61 41.05
N LYS A 25 12.48 -19.15 42.16
CA LYS A 25 11.21 -19.65 42.70
C LYS A 25 10.60 -18.68 43.72
N PRO A 26 9.29 -18.73 43.98
CA PRO A 26 8.69 -18.08 45.15
C PRO A 26 9.03 -18.83 46.45
N SER A 27 8.88 -18.15 47.59
CA SER A 27 8.93 -18.77 48.91
C SER A 27 7.69 -19.64 49.17
N ALA A 28 7.79 -20.54 50.15
CA ALA A 28 6.71 -21.46 50.49
C ALA A 28 5.46 -20.73 51.03
N ASP A 29 5.65 -19.59 51.69
CA ASP A 29 4.60 -18.69 52.19
C ASP A 29 4.06 -17.74 51.10
N GLY A 30 4.67 -17.70 49.91
CA GLY A 30 4.27 -16.83 48.80
C GLY A 30 4.61 -15.35 48.96
N GLU A 31 5.19 -14.93 50.09
CA GLU A 31 5.47 -13.51 50.39
C GLU A 31 6.75 -12.98 49.74
N LYS A 32 7.63 -13.87 49.27
CA LYS A 32 8.97 -13.52 48.77
C LYS A 32 9.24 -14.20 47.43
N ILE A 33 10.05 -13.53 46.62
CA ILE A 33 10.57 -14.08 45.37
C ILE A 33 12.08 -14.24 45.50
N PHE A 34 12.57 -15.43 45.18
CA PHE A 34 13.99 -15.73 45.14
C PHE A 34 14.51 -15.56 43.73
N TRP A 35 15.58 -14.78 43.60
CA TRP A 35 16.21 -14.49 42.32
C TRP A 35 17.66 -14.97 42.33
N ARG A 36 18.14 -15.32 41.13
CA ARG A 36 19.52 -15.73 40.90
C ARG A 36 20.13 -14.91 39.78
N CYS A 37 21.44 -14.72 39.83
CA CYS A 37 22.18 -13.96 38.82
C CYS A 37 21.93 -14.52 37.41
N ASP A 38 21.68 -13.64 36.43
CA ASP A 38 21.34 -14.04 35.08
C ASP A 38 22.53 -14.64 34.30
N THR A 39 23.76 -14.41 34.77
CA THR A 39 24.98 -15.02 34.21
C THR A 39 25.32 -16.36 34.84
N ARG A 40 24.50 -16.89 35.76
CA ARG A 40 24.78 -18.20 36.39
C ARG A 40 24.98 -19.32 35.39
N GLY A 41 24.21 -19.33 34.30
CA GLY A 41 24.34 -20.35 33.25
C GLY A 41 25.61 -20.26 32.43
N THR A 42 26.25 -19.09 32.36
CA THR A 42 27.47 -18.87 31.56
C THR A 42 28.75 -18.83 32.39
N THR A 43 28.66 -18.30 33.62
CA THR A 43 29.81 -18.04 34.50
C THR A 43 29.79 -18.86 35.78
N GLY A 44 28.74 -19.66 36.01
CA GLY A 44 28.57 -20.38 37.27
C GLY A 44 28.24 -19.48 38.47
N CYS A 45 27.86 -18.22 38.24
CA CYS A 45 27.64 -17.23 39.29
C CYS A 45 26.70 -17.71 40.42
N SER A 46 27.16 -17.58 41.66
CA SER A 46 26.42 -17.93 42.87
C SER A 46 25.47 -16.82 43.36
N GLY A 47 25.53 -15.62 42.78
CA GLY A 47 24.78 -14.44 43.22
C GLY A 47 23.27 -14.67 43.34
N ARG A 48 22.69 -14.35 44.50
CA ARG A 48 21.26 -14.55 44.81
C ARG A 48 20.71 -13.43 45.67
N ILE A 49 19.49 -13.00 45.39
CA ILE A 49 18.77 -11.97 46.16
C ILE A 49 17.33 -12.40 46.43
N HIS A 50 16.71 -11.83 47.45
CA HIS A 50 15.29 -11.96 47.74
C HIS A 50 14.59 -10.61 47.60
N THR A 51 13.37 -10.61 47.06
CA THR A 51 12.47 -9.45 47.04
C THR A 51 11.11 -9.81 47.64
N THR A 52 10.29 -8.81 47.93
CA THR A 52 8.84 -8.98 48.17
C THR A 52 8.14 -9.53 46.92
N SER A 53 6.99 -10.17 47.10
CA SER A 53 6.11 -10.67 46.03
C SER A 53 4.98 -9.72 45.63
N ASP A 54 4.93 -8.52 46.23
CA ASP A 54 4.05 -7.41 45.81
C ASP A 54 4.52 -6.76 44.50
N GLU A 55 3.66 -5.93 43.90
CA GLU A 55 3.95 -5.28 42.61
C GLU A 55 5.19 -4.37 42.65
N GLU A 56 5.55 -3.82 43.81
CA GLU A 56 6.72 -2.97 43.98
C GLU A 56 8.04 -3.75 43.92
N ARG A 57 8.02 -5.05 44.27
CA ARG A 57 9.19 -5.94 44.21
C ARG A 57 10.38 -5.36 44.97
N SER A 58 10.13 -4.87 46.17
CA SER A 58 11.12 -4.27 47.05
C SER A 58 12.24 -5.24 47.41
N PHE A 59 13.49 -4.76 47.33
CA PHE A 59 14.65 -5.56 47.69
C PHE A 59 14.66 -5.85 49.19
N LEU A 60 14.86 -7.13 49.55
CA LEU A 60 14.93 -7.56 50.94
C LEU A 60 16.37 -7.83 51.38
N LYS A 61 17.07 -8.70 50.67
CA LYS A 61 18.46 -9.04 51.00
C LYS A 61 19.24 -9.69 49.86
N LEU A 62 20.56 -9.51 49.93
CA LEU A 62 21.54 -10.29 49.20
C LEU A 62 21.87 -11.57 49.99
N VAL A 63 21.68 -12.72 49.37
CA VAL A 63 21.85 -14.04 49.99
C VAL A 63 23.25 -14.57 49.75
N THR A 64 23.77 -14.34 48.55
CA THR A 64 25.08 -14.83 48.14
C THR A 64 25.73 -13.78 47.25
N MET A 65 27.01 -13.50 47.50
CA MET A 65 27.81 -12.57 46.69
C MET A 65 27.98 -13.08 45.26
N HIS A 66 28.15 -12.16 44.32
CA HIS A 66 28.43 -12.50 42.93
C HIS A 66 29.86 -12.98 42.75
N SER A 67 30.03 -14.02 41.93
CA SER A 67 31.35 -14.50 41.48
C SER A 67 31.62 -14.20 40.00
N CYS A 68 30.68 -13.59 39.27
CA CYS A 68 30.82 -13.30 37.83
C CYS A 68 31.59 -12.03 37.49
N SER A 69 31.67 -11.06 38.41
CA SER A 69 32.51 -9.87 38.30
C SER A 69 32.60 -9.18 39.66
N GLY A 70 33.78 -8.66 40.01
CA GLY A 70 34.00 -7.95 41.29
C GLY A 70 33.18 -6.66 41.45
N LEU A 71 32.61 -6.12 40.36
CA LEU A 71 31.74 -4.94 40.34
C LEU A 71 30.54 -5.13 39.40
N GLY A 72 29.43 -4.47 39.71
CA GLY A 72 28.23 -4.43 38.88
C GLY A 72 28.43 -3.61 37.60
N ASN A 73 27.57 -3.83 36.60
CA ASN A 73 27.62 -3.13 35.31
C ASN A 73 26.31 -2.35 35.04
N PRO A 74 26.21 -1.08 35.49
CA PRO A 74 25.01 -0.28 35.30
C PRO A 74 24.70 0.02 33.82
N ALA A 75 25.72 0.10 32.95
CA ALA A 75 25.51 0.29 31.52
C ALA A 75 24.79 -0.90 30.89
N ARG A 76 25.17 -2.14 31.26
CA ARG A 76 24.50 -3.37 30.84
C ARG A 76 23.03 -3.39 31.28
N VAL A 77 22.74 -2.95 32.51
CA VAL A 77 21.36 -2.80 33.01
C VAL A 77 20.58 -1.81 32.14
N GLY A 78 21.16 -0.65 31.83
CA GLY A 78 20.56 0.35 30.96
C GLY A 78 20.28 -0.15 29.55
N VAL A 79 21.23 -0.85 28.93
CA VAL A 79 21.03 -1.46 27.59
C VAL A 79 19.87 -2.46 27.61
N GLN A 80 19.75 -3.29 28.65
CA GLN A 80 18.66 -4.25 28.75
C GLN A 80 17.30 -3.57 28.91
N LYS A 81 17.20 -2.49 29.70
CA LYS A 81 15.98 -1.67 29.81
C LYS A 81 15.58 -1.07 28.45
N ALA A 82 16.54 -0.47 27.75
CA ALA A 82 16.30 0.09 26.41
C ALA A 82 15.84 -0.98 25.40
N MET A 83 16.46 -2.17 25.44
CA MET A 83 16.06 -3.29 24.58
C MET A 83 14.68 -3.85 24.93
N SER A 84 14.30 -3.88 26.22
CA SER A 84 12.93 -4.23 26.64
C SER A 84 11.91 -3.24 26.10
N MET A 85 12.20 -1.93 26.14
CA MET A 85 11.35 -0.91 25.54
C MET A 85 11.24 -1.08 24.02
N ILE A 86 12.34 -1.34 23.31
CA ILE A 86 12.33 -1.63 21.87
C ILE A 86 11.43 -2.84 21.55
N ARG A 87 11.51 -3.90 22.36
CA ARG A 87 10.65 -5.09 22.18
C ARG A 87 9.18 -4.75 22.43
N GLN A 88 8.86 -4.14 23.57
CA GLN A 88 7.47 -3.77 23.92
C GLN A 88 6.86 -2.84 22.88
N ARG A 89 7.55 -1.77 22.49
CA ARG A 89 7.08 -0.83 21.46
C ARG A 89 7.01 -1.48 20.08
N GLY A 90 7.92 -2.41 19.79
CA GLY A 90 7.86 -3.24 18.60
C GLY A 90 6.63 -4.15 18.54
N ALA A 91 6.16 -4.64 19.68
CA ALA A 91 4.93 -5.43 19.83
C ALA A 91 3.66 -4.58 19.68
N SER A 92 3.63 -3.38 20.28
CA SER A 92 2.41 -2.58 20.39
C SER A 92 2.22 -1.53 19.28
N THR A 93 3.25 -1.25 18.47
CA THR A 93 3.21 -0.17 17.47
C THR A 93 3.61 -0.63 16.06
N MET A 94 3.19 0.13 15.04
CA MET A 94 3.55 -0.06 13.63
C MET A 94 4.72 0.85 13.19
N GLU A 95 5.35 1.57 14.12
CA GLU A 95 6.48 2.46 13.84
C GLU A 95 7.62 1.73 13.12
N LYS A 96 8.38 2.43 12.27
CA LYS A 96 9.54 1.80 11.64
C LYS A 96 10.57 1.42 12.72
N PRO A 97 11.33 0.31 12.56
CA PRO A 97 12.35 -0.07 13.54
C PRO A 97 13.37 1.03 13.86
N ALA A 98 13.65 1.92 12.90
CA ALA A 98 14.49 3.10 13.10
C ALA A 98 13.85 4.12 14.06
N GLN A 99 12.54 4.37 13.95
CA GLN A 99 11.80 5.27 14.85
C GLN A 99 11.73 4.70 16.27
N ILE A 100 11.45 3.40 16.40
CA ILE A 100 11.42 2.70 17.69
C ILE A 100 12.79 2.78 18.37
N ARG A 101 13.88 2.53 17.62
CA ARG A 101 15.25 2.64 18.15
C ARG A 101 15.57 4.06 18.57
N ALA A 102 15.27 5.05 17.74
CA ALA A 102 15.52 6.46 18.05
C ALA A 102 14.83 6.88 19.35
N ALA A 103 13.54 6.54 19.50
CA ALA A 103 12.79 6.80 20.73
C ALA A 103 13.40 6.12 21.96
N ALA A 104 13.93 4.90 21.80
CA ALA A 104 14.55 4.16 22.90
C ALA A 104 15.91 4.72 23.34
N VAL A 105 16.64 5.42 22.47
CA VAL A 105 17.98 5.93 22.79
C VAL A 105 18.05 7.43 23.05
N GLN A 106 16.98 8.18 22.73
CA GLN A 106 16.96 9.66 22.70
C GLN A 106 17.48 10.33 23.99
N ASN A 107 17.27 9.71 25.16
CA ASN A 107 17.66 10.27 26.46
C ASN A 107 18.55 9.31 27.29
N LEU A 108 19.30 8.41 26.64
CA LEU A 108 20.19 7.49 27.35
C LEU A 108 21.58 8.11 27.55
N PRO A 109 22.24 7.86 28.70
CA PRO A 109 23.64 8.21 28.92
C PRO A 109 24.58 7.64 27.83
N LEU A 110 25.68 8.36 27.53
CA LEU A 110 26.69 7.98 26.53
C LEU A 110 27.22 6.55 26.74
N ALA A 111 27.46 6.17 28.00
CA ALA A 111 27.96 4.83 28.36
C ALA A 111 26.99 3.70 27.98
N ILE A 112 25.68 3.96 28.00
CA ILE A 112 24.65 3.00 27.56
C ILE A 112 24.58 3.00 26.04
N MET A 113 24.57 4.18 25.41
CA MET A 113 24.49 4.30 23.95
C MET A 113 25.67 3.61 23.24
N GLY A 114 26.89 3.72 23.78
CA GLY A 114 28.09 3.05 23.26
C GLY A 114 28.04 1.52 23.35
N GLN A 115 27.18 0.96 24.22
CA GLN A 115 26.99 -0.48 24.40
C GLN A 115 25.69 -0.99 23.74
N MET A 116 24.93 -0.13 23.08
CA MET A 116 23.71 -0.54 22.39
C MET A 116 24.02 -1.48 21.22
N PRO A 117 23.19 -2.51 20.98
CA PRO A 117 23.33 -3.35 19.79
C PRO A 117 23.32 -2.54 18.50
N SER A 118 23.86 -3.09 17.41
CA SER A 118 23.85 -2.45 16.10
C SER A 118 22.42 -2.18 15.59
N THR A 119 22.28 -1.23 14.66
CA THR A 119 20.99 -0.88 14.03
C THR A 119 20.31 -2.11 13.41
N SER A 120 21.08 -2.99 12.78
CA SER A 120 20.60 -4.25 12.20
C SER A 120 20.11 -5.23 13.26
N ALA A 121 20.79 -5.33 14.42
CA ALA A 121 20.37 -6.19 15.52
C ALA A 121 19.04 -5.72 16.15
N SER A 122 18.90 -4.42 16.43
CA SER A 122 17.63 -3.86 16.92
C SER A 122 16.50 -4.06 15.92
N ARG A 123 16.76 -3.87 14.61
CA ARG A 123 15.77 -4.13 13.56
C ARG A 123 15.31 -5.59 13.57
N LYS A 124 16.24 -6.55 13.66
CA LYS A 124 15.92 -7.98 13.74
C LYS A 124 15.10 -8.31 14.99
N GLN A 125 15.39 -7.69 16.13
CA GLN A 125 14.62 -7.86 17.37
C GLN A 125 13.18 -7.34 17.23
N VAL A 126 12.97 -6.14 16.68
CA VAL A 126 11.62 -5.61 16.43
C VAL A 126 10.84 -6.55 15.50
N GLN A 127 11.47 -7.01 14.42
CA GLN A 127 10.84 -7.95 13.49
C GLN A 127 10.49 -9.28 14.16
N ARG A 128 11.38 -9.83 15.00
CA ARG A 128 11.12 -11.07 15.76
C ARG A 128 9.96 -10.89 16.73
N GLN A 129 9.91 -9.78 17.47
CA GLN A 129 8.81 -9.54 18.41
C GLN A 129 7.48 -9.39 17.68
N ARG A 130 7.45 -8.61 16.60
CA ARG A 130 6.26 -8.51 15.74
C ARG A 130 5.82 -9.86 15.21
N ARG A 131 6.76 -10.69 14.74
CA ARG A 131 6.44 -12.05 14.31
C ARG A 131 5.89 -12.88 15.46
N LYS A 132 6.42 -12.76 16.68
CA LYS A 132 5.97 -13.53 17.85
C LYS A 132 4.55 -13.16 18.28
N GLU A 133 4.22 -11.87 18.35
CA GLU A 133 2.86 -11.39 18.65
C GLU A 133 1.88 -11.75 17.53
N ASN A 134 2.29 -11.57 16.27
CA ASN A 134 1.44 -11.91 15.13
C ASN A 134 1.35 -13.43 14.85
N ASN A 135 2.29 -14.23 15.37
CA ASN A 135 2.28 -15.71 15.30
C ASN A 135 1.37 -16.34 16.37
N ALA A 136 0.58 -15.57 17.13
CA ALA A 136 -0.50 -16.16 17.91
C ALA A 136 -1.48 -16.95 17.02
N LEU A 137 -1.51 -16.66 15.71
CA LEU A 137 -1.98 -17.57 14.67
C LEU A 137 -0.86 -17.83 13.68
N ALA A 138 -0.53 -19.10 13.45
CA ALA A 138 0.33 -19.48 12.33
C ALA A 138 -0.25 -18.87 11.05
N SER A 139 0.61 -18.34 10.17
CA SER A 139 0.13 -17.97 8.83
C SER A 139 -0.33 -19.25 8.15
N PRO A 140 -1.56 -19.30 7.62
CA PRO A 140 -2.04 -20.50 6.95
C PRO A 140 -1.12 -20.80 5.77
N PRO A 141 -0.78 -22.08 5.53
CA PRO A 141 0.17 -22.45 4.47
C PRO A 141 -0.44 -22.26 3.07
N THR A 142 -1.77 -22.41 2.95
CA THR A 142 -2.53 -22.28 1.71
C THR A 142 -3.71 -21.31 1.87
N ARG A 143 -4.32 -20.88 0.77
CA ARG A 143 -5.53 -20.02 0.82
C ARG A 143 -6.75 -20.80 1.30
N ALA A 144 -6.85 -22.09 0.97
CA ALA A 144 -7.96 -22.94 1.40
C ALA A 144 -8.00 -23.10 2.93
N GLU A 145 -6.84 -23.15 3.58
CA GLU A 145 -6.71 -23.31 5.03
C GLU A 145 -6.89 -22.02 5.85
N ILE A 146 -7.23 -20.89 5.22
CA ILE A 146 -7.52 -19.66 5.97
C ILE A 146 -8.81 -19.87 6.77
N VAL A 147 -8.72 -19.78 8.10
CA VAL A 147 -9.88 -19.80 9.01
C VAL A 147 -9.95 -18.47 9.75
N PHE A 148 -11.04 -17.74 9.57
CA PHE A 148 -11.26 -16.47 10.26
C PHE A 148 -11.94 -16.68 11.60
N THR A 149 -11.37 -16.09 12.64
CA THR A 149 -12.04 -15.88 13.94
C THR A 149 -12.76 -14.53 13.94
N GLU A 150 -13.71 -14.34 14.87
CA GLU A 150 -14.54 -13.11 14.93
C GLU A 150 -13.72 -11.82 14.91
N GLN A 151 -12.57 -11.80 15.61
CA GLN A 151 -11.67 -10.65 15.65
C GLN A 151 -11.09 -10.25 14.29
N TYR A 152 -11.15 -11.09 13.25
CA TYR A 152 -10.74 -10.75 11.89
C TYR A 152 -11.91 -10.54 10.95
N MET A 153 -13.10 -11.05 11.28
CA MET A 153 -14.33 -10.83 10.52
C MET A 153 -14.96 -9.46 10.79
N ASN A 154 -14.82 -8.95 12.02
CA ASN A 154 -15.48 -7.72 12.48
C ASN A 154 -14.49 -6.62 12.83
N ARG A 155 -14.90 -5.35 12.76
CA ARG A 155 -14.15 -4.19 13.26
C ARG A 155 -15.02 -3.38 14.21
N GLU A 156 -14.38 -2.63 15.10
CA GLU A 156 -15.07 -1.62 15.90
C GLU A 156 -15.29 -0.35 15.06
N PHE A 157 -16.52 0.14 15.01
CA PHE A 157 -16.93 1.36 14.33
C PHE A 157 -18.06 2.03 15.12
N ASN A 158 -17.88 3.30 15.49
CA ASN A 158 -18.83 4.07 16.29
C ASN A 158 -19.31 3.34 17.58
N GLY A 159 -18.37 2.73 18.31
CA GLY A 159 -18.65 1.96 19.53
C GLY A 159 -19.45 0.65 19.32
N ARG A 160 -19.61 0.21 18.07
CA ARG A 160 -20.29 -1.04 17.71
C ARG A 160 -19.35 -1.94 16.92
N GLN A 161 -19.64 -3.25 16.90
CA GLN A 161 -18.98 -4.17 15.99
C GLN A 161 -19.74 -4.18 14.66
N GLU A 162 -19.04 -3.93 13.55
CA GLU A 162 -19.56 -4.07 12.19
C GLU A 162 -18.79 -5.12 11.40
N ARG A 163 -19.43 -5.67 10.36
CA ARG A 163 -18.76 -6.64 9.48
C ARG A 163 -17.67 -5.95 8.66
N PHE A 164 -16.46 -6.48 8.73
CA PHE A 164 -15.29 -5.98 8.00
C PHE A 164 -14.89 -6.89 6.84
N LEU A 165 -14.92 -8.21 7.04
CA LEU A 165 -14.84 -9.19 5.95
C LEU A 165 -16.23 -9.32 5.31
N LEU A 166 -16.41 -8.68 4.16
CA LEU A 166 -17.71 -8.58 3.48
C LEU A 166 -18.03 -9.85 2.68
N ALA A 167 -17.04 -10.39 1.96
CA ALA A 167 -17.18 -11.68 1.27
C ALA A 167 -15.92 -12.52 1.35
N ASP A 168 -16.13 -13.83 1.32
CA ASP A 168 -15.12 -14.87 1.33
C ASP A 168 -15.59 -16.02 0.44
N SER A 169 -14.91 -16.23 -0.69
CA SER A 169 -15.32 -17.27 -1.65
C SER A 169 -14.89 -18.69 -1.26
N GLY A 170 -14.07 -18.86 -0.21
CA GLY A 170 -13.44 -20.13 0.14
C GLY A 170 -12.51 -20.73 -0.92
N GLY A 171 -11.99 -21.92 -0.64
CA GLY A 171 -11.21 -22.74 -1.57
C GLY A 171 -9.77 -22.29 -1.86
N GLU A 172 -9.13 -22.90 -2.86
CA GLU A 172 -7.75 -22.56 -3.26
C GLU A 172 -7.68 -21.28 -4.10
N GLU A 173 -8.70 -20.97 -4.90
CA GLU A 173 -8.81 -19.73 -5.67
C GLU A 173 -9.62 -18.68 -4.89
N ARG A 174 -9.32 -18.55 -3.61
CA ARG A 174 -10.08 -17.72 -2.67
C ARG A 174 -9.99 -16.25 -3.02
N ILE A 175 -11.14 -15.58 -3.03
CA ILE A 175 -11.27 -14.12 -3.10
C ILE A 175 -11.78 -13.65 -1.73
N LEU A 176 -11.11 -12.65 -1.16
CA LEU A 176 -11.54 -12.01 0.09
C LEU A 176 -11.84 -10.55 -0.20
N ILE A 177 -13.00 -10.06 0.24
CA ILE A 177 -13.43 -8.67 0.08
C ILE A 177 -13.58 -8.05 1.46
N PHE A 178 -12.86 -6.96 1.68
CA PHE A 178 -12.92 -6.17 2.91
C PHE A 178 -13.44 -4.77 2.63
N GLY A 179 -14.13 -4.17 3.59
CA GLY A 179 -14.65 -2.81 3.46
C GLY A 179 -15.31 -2.33 4.75
N SER A 180 -16.08 -1.25 4.65
CA SER A 180 -17.04 -0.86 5.68
C SER A 180 -18.44 -1.29 5.24
N GLU A 181 -19.22 -1.82 6.18
CA GLU A 181 -20.63 -2.13 5.97
C GLU A 181 -21.43 -0.85 5.68
N ALA A 182 -21.06 0.28 6.30
CA ALA A 182 -21.67 1.59 6.06
C ALA A 182 -21.56 2.05 4.59
N SER A 183 -20.53 1.60 3.86
CA SER A 183 -20.36 1.92 2.43
C SER A 183 -21.48 1.34 1.55
N ALA A 184 -22.10 0.24 1.98
CA ALA A 184 -23.20 -0.38 1.24
C ALA A 184 -24.41 0.57 1.10
N GLY A 185 -24.67 1.38 2.13
CA GLY A 185 -25.82 2.28 2.20
C GLY A 185 -25.85 3.40 1.15
N TRP A 186 -24.73 3.64 0.46
CA TRP A 186 -24.65 4.61 -0.64
C TRP A 186 -24.05 4.00 -1.93
N SER A 187 -24.07 2.67 -2.05
CA SER A 187 -23.58 1.95 -3.24
C SER A 187 -24.26 2.40 -4.55
N ASN A 188 -25.52 2.82 -4.48
CA ASN A 188 -26.27 3.38 -5.61
C ASN A 188 -25.76 4.74 -6.09
N GLN A 189 -24.98 5.46 -5.27
CA GLN A 189 -24.39 6.77 -5.60
C GLN A 189 -22.97 6.63 -6.16
N MET A 190 -22.45 5.40 -6.27
CA MET A 190 -21.07 5.14 -6.72
C MET A 190 -20.94 5.15 -8.25
N GLU A 191 -21.24 6.29 -8.88
CA GLU A 191 -21.29 6.42 -10.34
C GLU A 191 -19.90 6.38 -11.00
N HIS A 192 -18.92 7.04 -10.39
CA HIS A 192 -17.56 7.13 -10.91
C HIS A 192 -16.59 6.35 -10.05
N VAL A 193 -16.12 5.22 -10.57
CA VAL A 193 -15.29 4.26 -9.86
C VAL A 193 -13.89 4.20 -10.46
N PHE A 194 -12.89 4.06 -9.58
CA PHE A 194 -11.50 3.84 -9.93
C PHE A 194 -11.06 2.50 -9.36
N MET A 195 -10.35 1.71 -10.16
CA MET A 195 -9.88 0.39 -9.76
C MET A 195 -8.39 0.27 -10.03
N ASP A 196 -7.65 -0.27 -9.07
CA ASP A 196 -6.20 -0.43 -9.20
C ASP A 196 -5.68 -1.62 -8.40
N GLY A 197 -4.68 -2.31 -8.96
CA GLY A 197 -4.02 -3.45 -8.34
C GLY A 197 -2.67 -3.06 -7.74
N THR A 198 -2.42 -3.40 -6.47
CA THR A 198 -1.14 -3.16 -5.81
C THR A 198 -0.53 -4.44 -5.23
N PHE A 199 0.76 -4.64 -5.50
CA PHE A 199 1.52 -5.83 -5.10
C PHE A 199 2.27 -5.63 -3.78
N SER A 200 2.78 -4.41 -3.55
CA SER A 200 3.78 -4.16 -2.50
C SER A 200 3.26 -4.38 -1.07
N VAL A 201 1.96 -4.26 -0.89
CA VAL A 201 1.26 -4.40 0.40
C VAL A 201 0.41 -5.66 0.48
N CYS A 202 0.38 -6.46 -0.59
CA CYS A 202 -0.39 -7.69 -0.67
C CYS A 202 0.23 -8.77 0.23
N PRO A 203 -0.56 -9.47 1.05
CA PRO A 203 -0.12 -10.67 1.77
C PRO A 203 0.39 -11.74 0.80
N SER A 204 1.41 -12.49 1.21
CA SER A 204 2.11 -13.46 0.35
C SER A 204 1.26 -14.60 -0.20
N LEU A 205 0.11 -14.90 0.42
CA LEU A 205 -0.83 -15.93 -0.05
C LEU A 205 -1.64 -15.48 -1.27
N PHE A 206 -1.68 -14.18 -1.53
CA PHE A 206 -2.47 -13.59 -2.61
C PHE A 206 -1.55 -12.91 -3.62
N TYR A 207 -2.00 -12.88 -4.87
CA TYR A 207 -1.21 -12.30 -5.95
C TYR A 207 -1.23 -10.77 -5.91
N GLN A 208 -2.40 -10.19 -5.63
CA GLN A 208 -2.57 -8.74 -5.56
C GLN A 208 -3.64 -8.31 -4.57
N LEU A 209 -3.47 -7.08 -4.07
CA LEU A 209 -4.54 -6.32 -3.45
C LEU A 209 -5.17 -5.42 -4.51
N PHE A 210 -6.41 -5.70 -4.88
CA PHE A 210 -7.20 -4.90 -5.82
C PHE A 210 -8.12 -3.96 -5.04
N ILE A 211 -8.00 -2.66 -5.29
CA ILE A 211 -8.71 -1.62 -4.52
C ILE A 211 -9.72 -0.95 -5.42
N ILE A 212 -10.94 -0.80 -4.91
CA ILE A 212 -12.03 -0.10 -5.58
C ILE A 212 -12.27 1.19 -4.82
N LEU A 213 -12.22 2.31 -5.54
CA LEU A 213 -12.48 3.64 -5.02
C LEU A 213 -13.67 4.25 -5.73
N SER A 214 -14.46 5.03 -5.00
CA SER A 214 -15.62 5.72 -5.54
C SER A 214 -15.56 7.22 -5.25
N LYS A 215 -15.97 8.04 -6.23
CA LYS A 215 -16.08 9.49 -6.08
C LYS A 215 -17.41 9.86 -5.43
N ARG A 216 -17.39 10.76 -4.45
CA ARG A 216 -18.59 11.34 -3.83
C ARG A 216 -18.29 12.76 -3.35
N GLY A 217 -19.07 13.74 -3.80
CA GLY A 217 -18.92 15.15 -3.41
C GLY A 217 -17.52 15.74 -3.61
N GLY A 218 -16.81 15.35 -4.67
CA GLY A 218 -15.43 15.78 -4.94
C GLY A 218 -14.34 15.00 -4.20
N PHE A 219 -14.70 14.24 -3.16
CA PHE A 219 -13.82 13.27 -2.52
C PHE A 219 -13.75 11.97 -3.31
N VAL A 220 -12.69 11.20 -3.09
CA VAL A 220 -12.55 9.83 -3.61
C VAL A 220 -12.16 8.91 -2.46
N PHE A 221 -13.03 7.96 -2.16
CA PHE A 221 -12.91 7.05 -1.03
C PHE A 221 -12.58 5.65 -1.50
N PRO A 222 -11.60 4.95 -0.91
CA PRO A 222 -11.47 3.51 -1.11
C PRO A 222 -12.62 2.81 -0.37
N VAL A 223 -13.47 2.13 -1.13
CA VAL A 223 -14.70 1.50 -0.62
C VAL A 223 -14.55 0.00 -0.42
N LEU A 224 -13.73 -0.67 -1.24
CA LEU A 224 -13.43 -2.10 -1.14
C LEU A 224 -11.95 -2.39 -1.32
N PHE A 225 -11.48 -3.40 -0.58
CA PHE A 225 -10.12 -3.94 -0.60
C PHE A 225 -10.21 -5.44 -0.84
N CYS A 226 -9.78 -5.88 -2.01
CA CYS A 226 -10.00 -7.24 -2.48
C CYS A 226 -8.66 -7.97 -2.61
N LEU A 227 -8.48 -9.07 -1.87
CA LEU A 227 -7.31 -9.94 -2.05
C LEU A 227 -7.63 -10.98 -3.13
N LEU A 228 -6.88 -10.94 -4.23
CA LEU A 228 -7.13 -11.78 -5.39
C LEU A 228 -6.07 -12.89 -5.55
N PRO A 229 -6.49 -14.08 -6.00
CA PRO A 229 -5.58 -15.20 -6.13
C PRO A 229 -4.62 -15.09 -7.33
N ASP A 230 -5.02 -14.33 -8.37
CA ASP A 230 -4.30 -14.09 -9.62
C ASP A 230 -4.87 -12.83 -10.33
N LYS A 231 -4.55 -12.64 -11.62
CA LYS A 231 -5.10 -11.57 -12.49
C LYS A 231 -5.86 -12.11 -13.71
N THR A 232 -6.43 -13.30 -13.61
CA THR A 232 -7.18 -13.88 -14.73
C THR A 232 -8.52 -13.18 -14.91
N GLU A 233 -9.06 -13.20 -16.13
CA GLU A 233 -10.41 -12.70 -16.42
C GLU A 233 -11.46 -13.41 -15.57
N GLN A 234 -11.32 -14.72 -15.37
CA GLN A 234 -12.22 -15.50 -14.53
C GLN A 234 -12.23 -14.98 -13.08
N THR A 235 -11.07 -14.68 -12.51
CA THR A 235 -10.95 -14.13 -11.15
C THR A 235 -11.61 -12.76 -11.02
N TYR A 236 -11.42 -11.85 -11.99
CA TYR A 236 -12.10 -10.55 -11.95
C TYR A 236 -13.61 -10.66 -12.14
N THR A 237 -14.07 -11.54 -13.03
CA THR A 237 -15.51 -11.79 -13.21
C THR A 237 -16.14 -12.32 -11.91
N ARG A 238 -15.47 -13.27 -11.24
CA ARG A 238 -15.88 -13.76 -9.92
C ARG A 238 -15.91 -12.64 -8.88
N LEU A 239 -14.88 -11.80 -8.83
CA LEU A 239 -14.83 -10.64 -7.94
C LEU A 239 -16.02 -9.70 -8.16
N PHE A 240 -16.30 -9.32 -9.40
CA PHE A 240 -17.37 -8.38 -9.71
C PHE A 240 -18.75 -8.97 -9.42
N ASN A 241 -18.96 -10.26 -9.65
CA ASN A 241 -20.21 -10.93 -9.25
C ASN A 241 -20.39 -10.93 -7.72
N LEU A 242 -19.34 -11.23 -6.95
CA LEU A 242 -19.38 -11.11 -5.49
C LEU A 242 -19.74 -9.69 -5.05
N ILE A 243 -19.20 -8.66 -5.72
CA ILE A 243 -19.54 -7.26 -5.40
C ILE A 243 -21.00 -6.95 -5.71
N LYS A 244 -21.56 -7.46 -6.82
CA LYS A 244 -22.98 -7.29 -7.15
C LYS A 244 -23.89 -8.00 -6.15
N GLU A 245 -23.49 -9.17 -5.65
CA GLU A 245 -24.21 -9.88 -4.58
C GLU A 245 -24.17 -9.10 -3.27
N LEU A 246 -23.00 -8.55 -2.90
CA LEU A 246 -22.84 -7.74 -1.70
C LEU A 246 -23.63 -6.43 -1.79
N TRP A 247 -23.53 -5.74 -2.92
CA TRP A 247 -24.12 -4.43 -3.18
C TRP A 247 -24.98 -4.46 -4.46
N PRO A 248 -26.24 -4.94 -4.38
CA PRO A 248 -27.11 -5.08 -5.56
C PRO A 248 -27.39 -3.77 -6.30
N LEU A 249 -27.28 -2.64 -5.60
CA LEU A 249 -27.47 -1.30 -6.18
C LEU A 249 -26.18 -0.69 -6.74
N PHE A 250 -25.03 -1.37 -6.62
CA PHE A 250 -23.77 -0.91 -7.18
C PHE A 250 -23.79 -1.04 -8.71
N ASN A 251 -24.01 0.09 -9.39
CA ASN A 251 -24.10 0.16 -10.84
C ASN A 251 -23.36 1.41 -11.37
N PRO A 252 -22.02 1.38 -11.43
CA PRO A 252 -21.23 2.53 -11.85
C PRO A 252 -21.49 2.90 -13.31
N THR A 253 -21.54 4.20 -13.61
CA THR A 253 -21.67 4.70 -15.00
C THR A 253 -20.32 4.77 -15.70
N SER A 254 -19.24 4.98 -14.94
CA SER A 254 -17.88 4.99 -15.47
C SER A 254 -16.90 4.29 -14.55
N ILE A 255 -16.04 3.46 -15.13
CA ILE A 255 -14.97 2.75 -14.42
C ILE A 255 -13.64 3.12 -15.04
N SER A 256 -12.71 3.63 -14.23
CA SER A 256 -11.32 3.86 -14.64
C SER A 256 -10.40 2.79 -14.08
N CYS A 257 -9.60 2.16 -14.94
CA CYS A 257 -8.70 1.06 -14.57
C CYS A 257 -7.40 1.08 -15.39
N ASP A 258 -6.51 0.10 -15.12
CA ASP A 258 -5.25 -0.08 -15.85
C ASP A 258 -5.46 -0.77 -17.21
N PHE A 259 -4.47 -0.73 -18.09
CA PHE A 259 -4.46 -1.37 -19.41
C PHE A 259 -4.35 -2.90 -19.31
N GLU A 260 -5.38 -3.54 -18.75
CA GLU A 260 -5.43 -4.99 -18.54
C GLU A 260 -6.69 -5.57 -19.16
N ARG A 261 -6.52 -6.38 -20.22
CA ARG A 261 -7.63 -6.95 -20.99
C ARG A 261 -8.58 -7.79 -20.13
N ALA A 262 -8.03 -8.54 -19.18
CA ALA A 262 -8.81 -9.37 -18.25
C ALA A 262 -9.82 -8.52 -17.46
N ILE A 263 -9.37 -7.38 -16.90
CA ILE A 263 -10.25 -6.45 -16.18
C ILE A 263 -11.33 -5.91 -17.12
N HIS A 264 -10.97 -5.45 -18.31
CA HIS A 264 -11.92 -4.87 -19.26
C HIS A 264 -13.01 -5.86 -19.69
N ASN A 265 -12.63 -7.09 -19.99
CA ASN A 265 -13.59 -8.13 -20.38
C ASN A 265 -14.56 -8.43 -19.23
N SER A 266 -14.04 -8.63 -18.02
CA SER A 266 -14.87 -8.85 -16.83
C SER A 266 -15.79 -7.68 -16.52
N ILE A 267 -15.34 -6.43 -16.69
CA ILE A 267 -16.20 -5.25 -16.54
C ILE A 267 -17.31 -5.28 -17.59
N ARG A 268 -17.02 -5.52 -18.87
CA ARG A 268 -18.06 -5.58 -19.91
C ARG A 268 -19.09 -6.68 -19.65
N THR A 269 -18.66 -7.80 -19.08
CA THR A 269 -19.56 -8.90 -18.71
C THR A 269 -20.43 -8.53 -17.50
N CYS A 270 -19.84 -7.97 -16.45
CA CYS A 270 -20.54 -7.71 -15.19
C CYS A 270 -21.28 -6.36 -15.17
N PHE A 271 -20.82 -5.36 -15.91
CA PHE A 271 -21.36 -4.00 -15.97
C PHE A 271 -21.38 -3.49 -17.42
N PRO A 272 -22.26 -4.05 -18.28
CA PRO A 272 -22.25 -3.78 -19.73
C PRO A 272 -22.51 -2.32 -20.09
N GLU A 273 -23.28 -1.60 -19.26
CA GLU A 273 -23.62 -0.19 -19.46
C GLU A 273 -22.52 0.77 -18.98
N SER A 274 -21.51 0.27 -18.25
CA SER A 274 -20.43 1.12 -17.74
C SER A 274 -19.44 1.49 -18.86
N SER A 275 -19.13 2.78 -18.94
CA SER A 275 -18.03 3.24 -19.78
C SER A 275 -16.68 2.94 -19.12
N ILE A 276 -15.78 2.27 -19.84
CA ILE A 276 -14.44 1.89 -19.35
C ILE A 276 -13.41 2.91 -19.83
N PHE A 277 -12.60 3.42 -18.92
CA PHE A 277 -11.56 4.40 -19.23
C PHE A 277 -10.20 3.97 -18.68
N CYS A 278 -9.25 3.81 -19.58
CA CYS A 278 -7.85 3.64 -19.25
C CYS A 278 -7.24 4.98 -18.82
N CYS A 279 -6.42 4.91 -17.79
CA CYS A 279 -5.77 6.09 -17.21
C CYS A 279 -4.62 6.62 -18.09
N PHE A 280 -4.58 7.93 -18.33
CA PHE A 280 -3.48 8.58 -19.08
C PHE A 280 -2.10 8.38 -18.43
N PHE A 281 -2.03 8.26 -17.10
CA PHE A 281 -0.78 7.92 -16.41
C PHE A 281 -0.25 6.55 -16.83
N HIS A 282 -1.11 5.53 -16.91
CA HIS A 282 -0.70 4.18 -17.35
C HIS A 282 -0.33 4.15 -18.83
N LEU A 283 -0.98 4.96 -19.67
CA LEU A 283 -0.60 5.11 -21.08
C LEU A 283 0.85 5.64 -21.21
N ARG A 284 1.19 6.68 -20.44
CA ARG A 284 2.58 7.19 -20.37
C ARG A 284 3.55 6.15 -19.81
N GLN A 285 3.14 5.40 -18.78
CA GLN A 285 3.97 4.34 -18.21
C GLN A 285 4.25 3.23 -19.24
N ASN A 286 3.26 2.88 -20.06
CA ASN A 286 3.39 1.90 -21.14
C ASN A 286 4.37 2.40 -22.21
N LEU A 287 4.31 3.68 -22.59
CA LEU A 287 5.31 4.28 -23.48
C LEU A 287 6.72 4.16 -22.87
N ARG A 288 6.90 4.53 -21.59
CA ARG A 288 8.20 4.44 -20.90
C ARG A 288 8.76 3.01 -20.93
N LYS A 289 7.92 2.02 -20.59
CA LYS A 289 8.28 0.60 -20.62
C LYS A 289 8.73 0.20 -22.03
N HIS A 290 8.01 0.65 -23.06
CA HIS A 290 8.33 0.29 -24.42
C HIS A 290 9.60 0.96 -24.95
N ILE A 291 9.83 2.25 -24.65
CA ILE A 291 11.11 2.94 -24.92
C ILE A 291 12.28 2.15 -24.31
N SER A 292 12.12 1.65 -23.08
CA SER A 292 13.12 0.81 -22.43
C SER A 292 13.34 -0.53 -23.13
N GLN A 293 12.27 -1.22 -23.52
CA GLN A 293 12.34 -2.54 -24.17
C GLN A 293 12.92 -2.47 -25.57
N SER A 294 12.69 -1.36 -26.28
CA SER A 294 13.21 -1.10 -27.62
C SER A 294 14.62 -0.50 -27.62
N ASN A 295 15.30 -0.45 -26.46
CA ASN A 295 16.64 0.14 -26.29
C ASN A 295 16.75 1.62 -26.70
N LEU A 296 15.65 2.37 -26.64
CA LEU A 296 15.58 3.78 -27.06
C LEU A 296 15.83 4.76 -25.91
N LEU A 297 16.08 4.27 -24.68
CA LEU A 297 16.31 5.12 -23.50
C LEU A 297 17.48 6.08 -23.68
N ASN A 298 18.59 5.63 -24.27
CA ASN A 298 19.75 6.49 -24.48
C ASN A 298 19.42 7.65 -25.43
N LEU A 299 18.66 7.38 -26.48
CA LEU A 299 18.21 8.39 -27.43
C LEU A 299 17.24 9.37 -26.77
N TYR A 300 16.22 8.85 -26.08
CA TYR A 300 15.26 9.67 -25.32
C TYR A 300 15.93 10.60 -24.29
N ASN A 301 16.99 10.13 -23.62
CA ASN A 301 17.65 10.91 -22.58
C ASN A 301 18.61 11.98 -23.11
N ASN A 302 19.07 11.87 -24.36
CA ASN A 302 20.11 12.74 -24.92
C ASN A 302 19.68 13.55 -26.15
N ASP A 303 18.55 13.22 -26.77
CA ASP A 303 17.99 13.93 -27.93
C ASP A 303 16.64 14.59 -27.51
N PRO A 304 16.60 15.92 -27.32
CA PRO A 304 15.41 16.61 -26.85
C PRO A 304 14.27 16.58 -27.88
N ASP A 305 14.57 16.59 -29.18
CA ASP A 305 13.57 16.53 -30.25
C ASP A 305 12.98 15.13 -30.32
N PHE A 306 13.81 14.10 -30.15
CA PHE A 306 13.32 12.73 -30.05
C PHE A 306 12.38 12.56 -28.84
N ALA A 307 12.78 13.07 -27.67
CA ALA A 307 11.97 13.02 -26.48
C ALA A 307 10.62 13.75 -26.64
N LEU A 308 10.62 14.90 -27.32
CA LEU A 308 9.41 15.67 -27.62
C LEU A 308 8.47 14.87 -28.54
N LYS A 309 8.98 14.30 -29.63
CA LYS A 309 8.19 13.49 -30.57
C LYS A 309 7.64 12.22 -29.92
N CYS A 310 8.38 11.57 -29.02
CA CYS A 310 7.83 10.48 -28.20
C CYS A 310 6.60 10.92 -27.37
N LYS A 311 6.63 12.13 -26.81
CA LYS A 311 5.48 12.68 -26.08
C LYS A 311 4.32 12.99 -27.03
N MET A 312 4.58 13.48 -28.24
CA MET A 312 3.55 13.77 -29.24
C MET A 312 2.75 12.53 -29.63
N ILE A 313 3.38 11.35 -29.71
CA ILE A 313 2.66 10.08 -29.95
C ILE A 313 1.60 9.83 -28.86
N ILE A 314 1.93 10.05 -27.59
CA ILE A 314 0.96 9.86 -26.50
C ILE A 314 0.00 11.05 -26.36
N ALA A 315 0.37 12.22 -26.85
CA ALA A 315 -0.51 13.39 -26.93
C ALA A 315 -1.71 13.17 -27.87
N LEU A 316 -1.68 12.17 -28.76
CA LEU A 316 -2.84 11.73 -29.55
C LEU A 316 -4.05 11.38 -28.67
N ALA A 317 -3.85 11.06 -27.38
CA ALA A 317 -4.94 10.83 -26.42
C ALA A 317 -5.81 12.07 -26.20
N PHE A 318 -5.31 13.26 -26.53
CA PHE A 318 -6.04 14.51 -26.41
C PHE A 318 -6.64 15.00 -27.73
N VAL A 319 -6.45 14.28 -28.84
CA VAL A 319 -7.11 14.61 -30.11
C VAL A 319 -8.58 14.13 -30.05
N PRO A 320 -9.56 14.84 -30.64
CA PRO A 320 -10.92 14.30 -30.78
C PRO A 320 -10.91 12.90 -31.39
N GLU A 321 -11.72 11.98 -30.87
CA GLU A 321 -11.66 10.56 -31.24
C GLU A 321 -11.73 10.30 -32.75
N ASN A 322 -12.56 11.08 -33.46
CA ASN A 322 -12.75 10.97 -34.91
C ASN A 322 -11.51 11.39 -35.71
N ASP A 323 -10.66 12.24 -35.15
CA ASP A 323 -9.50 12.82 -35.83
C ASP A 323 -8.19 12.12 -35.47
N VAL A 324 -8.18 11.22 -34.49
CA VAL A 324 -6.97 10.52 -34.01
C VAL A 324 -6.19 9.85 -35.13
N ILE A 325 -6.89 9.21 -36.08
CA ILE A 325 -6.25 8.53 -37.21
C ILE A 325 -5.61 9.54 -38.17
N ASN A 326 -6.30 10.65 -38.47
CA ASN A 326 -5.76 11.70 -39.35
C ASN A 326 -4.56 12.40 -38.68
N ALA A 327 -4.66 12.70 -37.39
CA ALA A 327 -3.58 13.26 -36.59
C ALA A 327 -2.35 12.35 -36.54
N LEU A 328 -2.55 11.03 -36.41
CA LEU A 328 -1.46 10.06 -36.47
C LEU A 328 -0.78 10.07 -37.84
N ASN A 329 -1.52 10.04 -38.95
CA ASN A 329 -0.94 10.06 -40.29
C ASN A 329 -0.11 11.34 -40.52
N LEU A 330 -0.60 12.49 -40.04
CA LEU A 330 0.12 13.76 -40.12
C LEU A 330 1.39 13.74 -39.24
N LEU A 331 1.31 13.14 -38.05
CA LEU A 331 2.47 12.96 -37.18
C LEU A 331 3.50 12.02 -37.81
N GLU A 332 3.10 10.89 -38.39
CA GLU A 332 4.00 9.92 -39.02
C GLU A 332 4.86 10.54 -40.13
N ASN A 333 4.32 11.50 -40.90
CA ASN A 333 5.09 12.25 -41.91
C ASN A 333 6.18 13.16 -41.32
N ASP A 334 6.06 13.56 -40.04
CA ASP A 334 7.07 14.34 -39.32
C ASP A 334 8.08 13.43 -38.59
N LEU A 335 7.80 12.14 -38.43
CA LEU A 335 8.69 11.21 -37.74
C LEU A 335 9.71 10.59 -38.72
N ASP A 336 10.93 10.38 -38.24
CA ASP A 336 11.95 9.63 -38.98
C ASP A 336 11.98 8.14 -38.58
N ASP A 337 12.79 7.34 -39.27
CA ASP A 337 12.87 5.89 -39.09
C ASP A 337 13.22 5.45 -37.66
N ARG A 338 13.79 6.33 -36.82
CA ARG A 338 14.13 6.01 -35.43
C ARG A 338 12.87 5.75 -34.58
N PHE A 339 11.70 6.21 -35.02
CA PHE A 339 10.42 6.03 -34.32
C PHE A 339 9.68 4.75 -34.71
N GLU A 340 10.11 4.02 -35.74
CA GLU A 340 9.39 2.84 -36.24
C GLU A 340 9.04 1.82 -35.12
N PRO A 341 9.94 1.47 -34.18
CA PRO A 341 9.57 0.55 -33.08
C PRO A 341 8.40 1.08 -32.24
N LEU A 342 8.37 2.39 -31.98
CA LEU A 342 7.34 3.05 -31.16
C LEU A 342 6.02 3.16 -31.91
N ILE A 343 6.05 3.59 -33.17
CA ILE A 343 4.85 3.73 -34.00
C ILE A 343 4.22 2.37 -34.27
N SER A 344 5.01 1.38 -34.63
CA SER A 344 4.53 0.02 -34.88
C SER A 344 3.84 -0.59 -33.65
N TRP A 345 4.40 -0.37 -32.46
CA TRP A 345 3.78 -0.74 -31.19
C TRP A 345 2.51 0.05 -30.89
N PHE A 346 2.54 1.38 -31.08
CA PHE A 346 1.40 2.23 -30.79
C PHE A 346 0.22 1.87 -31.70
N VAL A 347 0.47 1.72 -33.01
CA VAL A 347 -0.53 1.31 -33.99
C VAL A 347 -1.08 -0.06 -33.66
N SER A 348 -0.24 -1.05 -33.39
CA SER A 348 -0.73 -2.41 -33.08
C SER A 348 -1.55 -2.47 -31.78
N SER A 349 -1.18 -1.68 -30.77
CA SER A 349 -1.81 -1.70 -29.45
C SER A 349 -3.09 -0.87 -29.37
N TYR A 350 -3.12 0.30 -30.01
CA TYR A 350 -4.11 1.36 -29.72
C TYR A 350 -4.97 1.78 -30.92
N ILE A 351 -4.49 1.57 -32.15
CA ILE A 351 -5.15 2.07 -33.37
C ILE A 351 -5.70 0.92 -34.22
N GLY A 352 -4.91 -0.13 -34.38
CA GLY A 352 -5.16 -1.25 -35.29
C GLY A 352 -4.42 -1.08 -36.62
N ARG A 353 -3.74 -2.13 -37.07
CA ARG A 353 -3.04 -2.15 -38.38
C ARG A 353 -4.03 -2.25 -39.54
N ILE A 354 -3.69 -1.65 -40.67
CA ILE A 354 -4.45 -1.83 -41.92
C ILE A 354 -4.18 -3.25 -42.46
N ARG A 355 -5.24 -3.96 -42.83
CA ARG A 355 -5.19 -5.29 -43.45
C ARG A 355 -5.14 -5.16 -44.97
N GLY A 356 -4.73 -6.23 -45.66
CA GLY A 356 -4.62 -6.24 -47.13
C GLY A 356 -5.93 -5.96 -47.89
N ASN A 357 -7.09 -6.06 -47.23
CA ASN A 357 -8.40 -5.71 -47.77
C ASN A 357 -8.83 -4.26 -47.46
N GLY A 358 -7.91 -3.42 -46.95
CA GLY A 358 -8.17 -2.02 -46.60
C GLY A 358 -8.88 -1.80 -45.26
N THR A 359 -9.31 -2.86 -44.55
CA THR A 359 -9.96 -2.70 -43.24
C THR A 359 -8.95 -2.63 -42.09
N ARG A 360 -9.30 -1.95 -41.01
CA ARG A 360 -8.44 -1.84 -39.82
C ARG A 360 -8.67 -3.03 -38.88
N ALA A 361 -7.60 -3.65 -38.40
CA ALA A 361 -7.67 -4.69 -37.38
C ALA A 361 -8.14 -4.11 -36.04
N ASN A 362 -8.80 -4.93 -35.22
CA ASN A 362 -9.17 -4.51 -33.86
C ASN A 362 -7.90 -4.31 -33.02
N PRO A 363 -7.65 -3.11 -32.45
CA PRO A 363 -6.56 -2.90 -31.52
C PRO A 363 -6.79 -3.66 -30.22
N ILE A 364 -5.71 -3.85 -29.45
CA ILE A 364 -5.79 -4.43 -28.09
C ILE A 364 -6.61 -3.50 -27.18
N PHE A 365 -6.40 -2.19 -27.32
CA PHE A 365 -7.10 -1.14 -26.59
C PHE A 365 -7.66 -0.10 -27.56
N PRO A 366 -8.96 -0.15 -27.89
CA PRO A 366 -9.61 0.82 -28.77
C PRO A 366 -9.48 2.28 -28.30
N ILE A 367 -9.53 3.22 -29.26
CA ILE A 367 -9.39 4.68 -29.03
C ILE A 367 -10.25 5.16 -27.87
N ALA A 368 -11.53 4.79 -27.84
CA ALA A 368 -12.48 5.18 -26.79
C ALA A 368 -12.04 4.80 -25.36
N LEU A 369 -11.17 3.79 -25.18
CA LEU A 369 -10.67 3.42 -23.85
C LEU A 369 -9.63 4.42 -23.33
N TRP A 370 -8.73 4.89 -24.18
CA TRP A 370 -7.55 5.66 -23.75
C TRP A 370 -7.59 7.14 -24.16
N ASN A 371 -8.53 7.51 -25.03
CA ASN A 371 -8.78 8.90 -25.37
C ASN A 371 -9.30 9.67 -24.15
N VAL A 372 -8.78 10.87 -23.97
CA VAL A 372 -9.10 11.76 -22.85
C VAL A 372 -9.56 13.13 -23.34
N HIS A 373 -9.76 13.37 -24.64
CA HIS A 373 -10.17 14.67 -25.17
C HIS A 373 -11.49 15.16 -24.55
N THR A 374 -12.58 14.41 -24.74
CA THR A 374 -13.90 14.75 -24.20
C THR A 374 -13.86 14.88 -22.68
N ARG A 375 -13.14 13.98 -22.00
CA ARG A 375 -12.93 14.05 -20.54
C ARG A 375 -12.20 15.32 -20.12
N THR A 376 -11.25 15.78 -20.92
CA THR A 376 -10.52 17.03 -20.67
C THR A 376 -11.48 18.20 -20.72
N ILE A 377 -12.24 18.34 -21.81
CA ILE A 377 -13.18 19.45 -22.01
C ILE A 377 -14.27 19.46 -20.93
N GLN A 378 -14.74 18.28 -20.51
CA GLN A 378 -15.75 18.14 -19.46
C GLN A 378 -15.19 18.25 -18.03
N ASN A 379 -13.90 18.60 -17.85
CA ASN A 379 -13.23 18.65 -16.54
C ASN A 379 -13.34 17.34 -15.73
N ILE A 380 -13.39 16.20 -16.43
CA ILE A 380 -13.38 14.86 -15.85
C ILE A 380 -11.92 14.40 -15.66
N HIS A 381 -11.66 13.66 -14.58
CA HIS A 381 -10.32 13.15 -14.27
C HIS A 381 -9.77 12.24 -15.37
N ARG A 382 -8.54 12.54 -15.82
CA ARG A 382 -7.79 11.80 -16.87
C ARG A 382 -6.78 10.79 -16.33
N THR A 383 -6.39 10.97 -15.07
CA THR A 383 -5.35 10.21 -14.37
C THR A 383 -5.93 9.54 -13.13
N ASN A 384 -5.40 8.37 -12.78
CA ASN A 384 -5.78 7.58 -11.61
C ASN A 384 -4.99 8.00 -10.35
N ASN A 385 -4.76 9.31 -10.19
CA ASN A 385 -3.99 9.88 -9.08
C ASN A 385 -4.57 9.48 -7.71
N TYR A 386 -5.88 9.27 -7.65
CA TYR A 386 -6.58 8.87 -6.44
C TYR A 386 -6.18 7.46 -5.99
N SER A 387 -6.19 6.48 -6.91
CA SER A 387 -5.76 5.11 -6.59
C SER A 387 -4.28 5.06 -6.21
N GLU A 388 -3.42 5.77 -6.93
CA GLU A 388 -2.00 5.85 -6.55
C GLU A 388 -1.79 6.54 -5.20
N ALA A 389 -2.52 7.62 -4.93
CA ALA A 389 -2.45 8.31 -3.64
C ALA A 389 -2.93 7.39 -2.51
N CYS A 390 -3.99 6.63 -2.74
CA CYS A 390 -4.49 5.61 -1.84
C CYS A 390 -3.44 4.52 -1.60
N ASN A 391 -2.86 3.94 -2.66
CA ASN A 391 -1.76 2.96 -2.57
C ASN A 391 -0.59 3.50 -1.74
N ARG A 392 -0.20 4.76 -1.96
CA ARG A 392 0.85 5.42 -1.16
C ARG A 392 0.43 5.62 0.30
N LYS A 393 -0.82 6.02 0.57
CA LYS A 393 -1.37 6.18 1.93
C LYS A 393 -1.37 4.82 2.65
N ILE A 394 -1.89 3.76 2.03
CA ILE A 394 -1.91 2.39 2.54
C ILE A 394 -0.49 1.90 2.85
N LYS A 395 0.44 2.03 1.89
CA LYS A 395 1.84 1.63 2.07
C LYS A 395 2.53 2.38 3.22
N ARG A 396 2.23 3.67 3.39
CA ARG A 396 2.74 4.46 4.52
C ARG A 396 2.13 4.02 5.85
N ALA A 397 0.83 3.80 5.90
CA ALA A 397 0.11 3.36 7.10
C ALA A 397 0.57 1.96 7.56
N LEU A 398 0.76 1.04 6.61
CA LEU A 398 1.27 -0.31 6.88
C LEU A 398 2.74 -0.32 7.29
N GLY A 399 3.56 0.58 6.74
CA GLY A 399 4.99 0.70 7.07
C GLY A 399 5.84 -0.52 6.71
N MET A 400 5.31 -1.47 5.94
CA MET A 400 5.95 -2.75 5.61
C MET A 400 5.60 -3.20 4.20
N SER A 401 6.45 -4.05 3.62
CA SER A 401 6.19 -4.74 2.36
C SER A 401 5.83 -6.20 2.64
N HIS A 402 4.87 -6.75 1.89
CA HIS A 402 4.43 -8.15 1.97
C HIS A 402 4.19 -8.65 3.42
N PRO A 403 3.22 -8.07 4.15
CA PRO A 403 2.85 -8.51 5.49
C PRO A 403 2.28 -9.94 5.49
N SER A 404 2.25 -10.60 6.66
CA SER A 404 1.37 -11.76 6.84
C SER A 404 -0.09 -11.35 6.71
N LEU A 405 -0.99 -12.28 6.41
CA LEU A 405 -2.42 -12.01 6.29
C LEU A 405 -2.96 -11.32 7.56
N TRP A 406 -2.67 -11.87 8.74
CA TRP A 406 -3.17 -11.32 10.01
C TRP A 406 -2.73 -9.88 10.27
N LEU A 407 -1.47 -9.57 9.96
CA LEU A 407 -0.89 -8.25 10.14
C LEU A 407 -1.45 -7.24 9.13
N PHE A 408 -1.71 -7.70 7.90
CA PHE A 408 -2.43 -6.93 6.89
C PHE A 408 -3.82 -6.54 7.39
N LEU A 409 -4.62 -7.49 7.88
CA LEU A 409 -6.00 -7.22 8.32
C LEU A 409 -6.06 -6.24 9.49
N HIS A 410 -5.22 -6.44 10.51
CA HIS A 410 -5.15 -5.52 11.64
C HIS A 410 -4.81 -4.09 11.19
N SER A 411 -3.90 -3.96 10.23
CA SER A 411 -3.49 -2.65 9.73
C SER A 411 -4.51 -2.04 8.76
N LEU A 412 -5.22 -2.86 7.98
CA LEU A 412 -6.28 -2.42 7.10
C LEU A 412 -7.46 -1.82 7.89
N LYS A 413 -7.81 -2.40 9.04
CA LYS A 413 -8.81 -1.82 9.96
C LYS A 413 -8.43 -0.42 10.44
N LYS A 414 -7.16 -0.20 10.79
CA LYS A 414 -6.65 1.13 11.15
C LYS A 414 -6.67 2.10 9.98
N PHE A 415 -6.40 1.61 8.77
CA PHE A 415 -6.49 2.43 7.57
C PHE A 415 -7.93 2.85 7.28
N LEU A 416 -8.89 1.94 7.46
CA LEU A 416 -10.31 2.23 7.30
C LEU A 416 -10.79 3.34 8.26
N ALA A 417 -10.30 3.41 9.49
CA ALA A 417 -10.62 4.53 10.39
C ALA A 417 -10.20 5.91 9.81
N LEU A 418 -9.12 5.97 9.02
CA LEU A 418 -8.73 7.19 8.30
C LEU A 418 -9.69 7.49 7.14
N VAL A 419 -10.20 6.45 6.48
CA VAL A 419 -11.20 6.58 5.41
C VAL A 419 -12.53 7.08 5.99
N ASP A 420 -12.96 6.52 7.12
CA ASP A 420 -14.16 6.95 7.83
C ASP A 420 -14.06 8.43 8.22
N THR A 421 -12.87 8.87 8.68
CA THR A 421 -12.61 10.30 8.96
C THR A 421 -12.77 11.16 7.70
N ASP A 422 -12.21 10.75 6.56
CA ASP A 422 -12.36 11.47 5.30
C ASP A 422 -13.85 11.51 4.86
N ILE A 423 -14.63 10.45 5.12
CA ILE A 423 -16.08 10.40 4.83
C ILE A 423 -16.85 11.39 5.73
N GLU A 424 -16.58 11.41 7.03
CA GLU A 424 -17.25 12.34 7.96
C GLU A 424 -16.90 13.80 7.67
N LEU A 425 -15.68 14.10 7.24
CA LEU A 425 -15.32 15.44 6.77
C LEU A 425 -16.17 15.86 5.56
N HIS A 426 -16.41 14.94 4.63
CA HIS A 426 -17.31 15.19 3.50
C HIS A 426 -18.76 15.42 3.98
N VAL A 427 -19.28 14.61 4.90
CA VAL A 427 -20.63 14.77 5.47
C VAL A 427 -20.76 16.12 6.20
N ALA A 428 -19.72 16.55 6.90
CA ALA A 428 -19.65 17.86 7.55
C ALA A 428 -19.48 19.05 6.57
N GLY A 429 -19.41 18.79 5.26
CA GLY A 429 -19.35 19.83 4.23
C GLY A 429 -17.96 20.41 3.98
N HIS A 430 -16.89 19.75 4.44
CA HIS A 430 -15.53 20.19 4.11
C HIS A 430 -15.21 19.97 2.63
N GLU A 431 -14.35 20.81 2.06
CA GLU A 431 -13.80 20.59 0.73
C GLU A 431 -12.70 19.50 0.73
N PRO A 432 -12.56 18.72 -0.36
CA PRO A 432 -11.48 17.77 -0.48
C PRO A 432 -10.10 18.46 -0.50
N PRO A 433 -9.01 17.75 -0.16
CA PRO A 433 -7.67 18.32 -0.19
C PRO A 433 -7.34 18.92 -1.57
N ARG A 434 -6.92 20.18 -1.58
CA ARG A 434 -6.60 20.89 -2.83
C ARG A 434 -5.47 20.20 -3.59
N LYS A 435 -5.65 20.09 -4.91
CA LYS A 435 -4.58 19.70 -5.83
C LYS A 435 -3.45 20.73 -5.74
N ARG A 436 -2.19 20.31 -5.90
CA ARG A 436 -1.06 21.26 -5.91
C ARG A 436 -1.21 22.23 -7.09
N ALA A 437 -0.95 23.52 -6.87
CA ALA A 437 -1.10 24.58 -7.87
C ALA A 437 -0.47 24.23 -9.23
N LYS A 438 0.77 23.72 -9.24
CA LYS A 438 1.45 23.28 -10.47
C LYS A 438 0.66 22.29 -11.33
N TYR A 439 -0.14 21.42 -10.72
CA TYR A 439 -0.96 20.45 -11.44
C TYR A 439 -2.33 21.01 -11.84
N MET A 440 -2.79 22.09 -11.20
CA MET A 440 -3.98 22.83 -11.62
C MET A 440 -3.64 23.68 -12.84
N GLU A 441 -2.56 24.47 -12.78
CA GLU A 441 -2.07 25.28 -13.90
C GLU A 441 -1.79 24.44 -15.15
N CYS A 442 -1.23 23.24 -14.96
CA CYS A 442 -1.03 22.28 -16.03
C CYS A 442 -2.37 21.80 -16.63
N ASP A 443 -3.35 21.46 -15.80
CA ASP A 443 -4.69 21.07 -16.27
C ASP A 443 -5.37 22.21 -17.04
N ASP A 444 -5.23 23.45 -16.58
CA ASP A 444 -5.79 24.65 -17.23
C ASP A 444 -5.12 24.95 -18.58
N ARG A 445 -3.80 24.74 -18.69
CA ARG A 445 -3.09 24.83 -19.98
C ARG A 445 -3.55 23.75 -20.94
N ILE A 446 -3.65 22.51 -20.50
CA ILE A 446 -4.14 21.39 -21.31
C ILE A 446 -5.57 21.67 -21.79
N LEU A 447 -6.46 22.13 -20.90
CA LEU A 447 -7.84 22.48 -21.25
C LEU A 447 -7.91 23.57 -22.32
N ARG A 448 -7.11 24.65 -22.18
CA ARG A 448 -7.03 25.71 -23.20
C ARG A 448 -6.58 25.17 -24.56
N ILE A 449 -5.60 24.27 -24.58
CA ILE A 449 -5.12 23.66 -25.82
C ILE A 449 -6.21 22.79 -26.46
N CYS A 450 -6.91 21.96 -25.68
CA CYS A 450 -8.04 21.15 -26.16
C CYS A 450 -9.20 22.00 -26.70
N ASN A 451 -9.54 23.10 -26.04
CA ASN A 451 -10.61 23.99 -26.51
C ASN A 451 -10.28 24.72 -27.83
N ASN A 452 -8.99 24.85 -28.16
CA ASN A 452 -8.50 25.47 -29.39
C ASN A 452 -8.01 24.42 -30.40
N TYR A 453 -8.48 23.17 -30.30
CA TYR A 453 -8.09 22.12 -31.22
C TYR A 453 -8.51 22.45 -32.66
N ASP A 454 -7.57 22.26 -33.59
CA ASP A 454 -7.78 22.34 -35.03
C ASP A 454 -6.91 21.27 -35.71
N LEU A 455 -7.51 20.51 -36.64
CA LEU A 455 -6.82 19.45 -37.36
C LEU A 455 -5.73 20.02 -38.29
N ASP A 456 -5.94 21.21 -38.86
CA ASP A 456 -4.98 21.83 -39.78
C ASP A 456 -3.67 22.22 -39.08
N THR A 457 -3.71 22.43 -37.75
CA THR A 457 -2.56 22.76 -36.90
C THR A 457 -2.22 21.65 -35.90
N VAL A 458 -2.59 20.40 -36.21
CA VAL A 458 -2.51 19.29 -35.25
C VAL A 458 -1.09 19.03 -34.70
N LEU A 459 -0.04 19.30 -35.48
CA LEU A 459 1.33 19.14 -34.99
C LEU A 459 1.66 20.15 -33.87
N ASP A 460 1.19 21.38 -33.99
CA ASP A 460 1.33 22.40 -32.94
C ASP A 460 0.48 22.05 -31.72
N PHE A 461 -0.73 21.52 -31.95
CA PHE A 461 -1.58 20.97 -30.88
C PHE A 461 -0.85 19.87 -30.09
N LEU A 462 -0.33 18.84 -30.77
CA LEU A 462 0.38 17.72 -30.15
C LEU A 462 1.64 18.19 -29.40
N ARG A 463 2.37 19.14 -29.98
CA ARG A 463 3.54 19.77 -29.34
C ARG A 463 3.12 20.54 -28.08
N GLY A 464 2.07 21.34 -28.15
CA GLY A 464 1.52 22.09 -27.02
C GLY A 464 1.10 21.18 -25.86
N ILE A 465 0.39 20.09 -26.14
CA ILE A 465 0.02 19.08 -25.15
C ILE A 465 1.27 18.43 -24.53
N SER A 466 2.27 18.10 -25.35
CA SER A 466 3.52 17.46 -24.93
C SER A 466 4.36 18.28 -23.95
N HIS A 467 4.26 19.61 -23.98
CA HIS A 467 4.92 20.49 -23.00
C HIS A 467 4.31 20.45 -21.59
N ASN A 468 3.13 19.82 -21.43
CA ASN A 468 2.41 19.81 -20.16
C ASN A 468 2.57 18.51 -19.37
N PHE A 469 3.33 17.52 -19.87
CA PHE A 469 3.60 16.30 -19.11
C PHE A 469 5.00 15.72 -19.38
N ASN A 470 5.41 14.82 -18.48
CA ASN A 470 6.62 14.02 -18.59
C ASN A 470 6.31 12.53 -18.58
N ILE A 471 7.26 11.75 -19.11
CA ILE A 471 7.25 10.30 -19.13
C ILE A 471 8.11 9.84 -17.94
N ASP A 472 7.58 9.99 -16.73
CA ASP A 472 8.27 9.63 -15.47
C ASP A 472 8.09 8.15 -15.10
#